data_AF-A0A370B535-F1
#
_entry.id   AF-A0A370B535-F1
#
_cell.length_a   1.000
_cell.length_b   1.000
_cell.length_c   1.000
_cell.angle_alpha   90.00
_cell.angle_beta   90.00
_cell.angle_gamma   90.00
#
_symmetry.space_group_name_H-M   'P 1'
#
loop_
_entity.id
_entity.type
_entity.pdbx_description
1 polymer ?
#
loop_
_entity_poly.entity_id
_entity_poly.type
_entity_poly.pdbx_seq_one_letter_code
_entity_poly.pdbx_strand_id
1 'polypeptide(L)' 'MSDSANDSLLRVEKGQAGPEELAAITAILMARAASRPQAVDARRGRTTAGWRRLERTPGFRAPHSWQG' A
#
# COMPACT_ATOMS: atom_id res chain seq x y z
N MET A 1 5.56 -29.93 -3.01
CA MET A 1 4.37 -29.08 -3.20
C MET A 1 4.02 -28.55 -1.83
N SER A 2 4.57 -27.39 -1.48
CA SER A 2 4.45 -26.84 -0.13
C SER A 2 3.07 -26.23 0.05
N ASP A 3 2.41 -26.64 1.12
CA ASP A 3 1.04 -26.33 1.47
C ASP A 3 0.94 -24.87 1.95
N SER A 4 0.51 -23.97 1.06
CA SER A 4 0.37 -22.53 1.30
C SER A 4 -0.72 -22.18 2.31
N ALA A 5 -1.45 -23.16 2.85
CA ALA A 5 -2.50 -22.95 3.84
C ALA A 5 -1.96 -22.51 5.22
N ASN A 6 -0.67 -22.75 5.50
CA ASN A 6 -0.02 -22.33 6.75
C ASN A 6 0.92 -21.12 6.56
N ASP A 7 0.90 -20.49 5.38
CA ASP A 7 1.66 -19.27 5.13
C ASP A 7 0.89 -18.10 5.75
N SER A 8 1.39 -17.60 6.89
CA SER A 8 0.81 -16.46 7.57
C SER A 8 0.59 -15.33 6.56
N LEU A 9 -0.64 -14.86 6.41
CA LEU A 9 -1.03 -13.79 5.48
C LEU A 9 -0.18 -12.51 5.65
N LEU A 10 0.41 -12.33 6.82
CA LEU A 10 1.27 -11.20 7.19
C LEU A 10 2.58 -11.73 7.79
N ARG A 11 3.70 -11.10 7.42
CA ARG A 11 5.03 -11.34 8.00
C ARG A 11 5.53 -10.05 8.65
N VAL A 12 6.00 -10.15 9.89
CA VAL A 12 6.60 -9.03 10.63
C VAL A 12 8.12 -9.08 10.43
N GLU A 13 8.67 -8.07 9.75
CA GLU A 13 10.12 -7.99 9.48
C GLU A 13 10.92 -7.43 10.68
N LYS A 14 10.30 -6.54 11.45
CA LYS A 14 10.94 -5.83 12.56
C LYS A 14 9.93 -5.57 13.66
N GLY A 15 10.39 -5.69 14.91
CA GLY A 15 9.52 -5.53 16.09
C GLY A 15 8.60 -6.73 16.29
N GLN A 16 7.61 -6.57 17.16
CA GLN A 16 6.57 -7.55 17.41
C GLN A 16 5.21 -6.87 17.24
N ALA A 17 4.29 -7.56 16.57
CA ALA A 17 2.91 -7.11 16.46
C ALA A 17 2.04 -7.94 17.42
N GLY A 18 1.21 -7.26 18.20
CA GLY A 18 0.17 -7.89 18.99
C GLY A 18 -0.94 -8.51 18.12
N PRO A 19 -1.73 -9.44 18.66
CA PRO A 19 -2.82 -10.06 17.93
C PRO A 19 -3.86 -9.02 17.46
N GLU A 20 -4.12 -7.97 18.24
CA GLU A 20 -5.05 -6.89 17.90
C GLU A 20 -4.56 -6.07 16.69
N GLU A 21 -3.26 -5.82 16.60
CA GLU A 21 -2.67 -5.06 15.48
C GLU A 21 -2.74 -5.87 14.18
N LEU A 22 -2.45 -7.18 14.24
CA LEU A 22 -2.59 -8.09 13.11
C LEU A 22 -4.05 -8.22 12.64
N ALA A 23 -4.99 -8.28 13.59
CA ALA A 23 -6.42 -8.31 13.30
C ALA A 23 -6.87 -7.01 12.61
N ALA A 24 -6.41 -5.85 13.09
CA ALA A 24 -6.73 -4.56 12.47
C ALA A 24 -6.24 -4.47 11.03
N ILE A 25 -4.99 -4.87 10.76
CA ILE A 25 -4.43 -4.89 9.39
C ILE A 25 -5.24 -5.84 8.49
N THR A 26 -5.54 -7.04 8.97
CA THR A 26 -6.34 -8.02 8.23
C THR A 26 -7.73 -7.48 7.90
N ALA A 27 -8.41 -6.87 8.88
CA ALA A 27 -9.73 -6.27 8.70
C ALA A 27 -9.71 -5.15 7.64
N ILE A 28 -8.68 -4.29 7.65
CA ILE A 28 -8.52 -3.24 6.64
C ILE A 28 -8.31 -3.85 5.26
N LEU A 29 -7.45 -4.86 5.13
CA LEU A 29 -7.20 -5.53 3.84
C LEU A 29 -8.48 -6.17 3.28
N MET A 30 -9.26 -6.84 4.13
CA MET A 30 -10.55 -7.42 3.77
C MET A 30 -11.56 -6.34 3.34
N ALA A 31 -11.69 -5.25 4.12
CA ALA A 31 -12.57 -4.14 3.79
C ALA A 31 -12.21 -3.51 2.44
N ARG A 32 -10.92 -3.31 2.16
CA ARG A 32 -10.44 -2.78 0.87
C ARG A 32 -10.69 -3.76 -0.29
N ALA A 33 -10.52 -5.06 -0.06
CA ALA A 33 -10.82 -6.07 -1.07
C ALA A 33 -12.31 -6.10 -1.42
N ALA A 34 -13.18 -6.00 -0.41
CA ALA A 34 -14.63 -5.92 -0.58
C ALA A 34 -15.07 -4.59 -1.23
N SER A 35 -14.36 -3.50 -0.98
CA SER A 35 -14.69 -2.16 -1.50
C SER A 35 -14.11 -1.87 -2.89
N ARG A 36 -13.60 -2.89 -3.60
CA ARG A 36 -13.05 -2.70 -4.96
C ARG A 36 -14.15 -2.16 -5.87
N PRO A 37 -14.01 -0.93 -6.40
CA PRO A 37 -14.94 -0.43 -7.40
C PRO A 37 -14.97 -1.41 -8.56
N GLN A 38 -16.17 -1.75 -9.04
CA GLN A 38 -16.33 -2.49 -10.29
C GLN A 38 -15.46 -1.80 -11.34
N ALA A 39 -14.60 -2.56 -12.00
CA ALA A 39 -13.63 -2.02 -12.95
C ALA A 39 -14.38 -1.29 -14.07
N VAL A 40 -14.62 0.01 -13.88
CA VAL A 40 -14.97 0.91 -14.97
C VAL A 40 -13.74 0.90 -15.84
N ASP A 41 -13.86 0.41 -17.08
CA ASP A 41 -12.76 0.28 -18.04
C ASP A 41 -11.75 1.40 -17.84
N ALA A 42 -10.69 1.09 -17.10
CA ALA A 42 -9.75 2.10 -16.65
C ALA A 42 -9.00 2.48 -17.91
N ARG A 43 -9.40 3.58 -18.55
CA ARG A 43 -8.68 4.20 -19.68
C ARG A 43 -7.20 4.17 -19.34
N ARG A 44 -6.48 3.19 -19.89
CA ARG A 44 -5.10 2.75 -19.54
C ARG A 44 -4.38 3.75 -18.64
N GLY A 45 -4.73 3.74 -17.36
CA GLY A 45 -4.10 4.59 -16.36
C GLY A 45 -2.74 3.99 -16.10
N ARG A 46 -1.66 4.75 -16.37
CA ARG A 46 -0.28 4.25 -16.29
C ARG A 46 -0.11 3.37 -15.05
N THR A 47 0.21 2.10 -15.29
CA THR A 47 0.41 1.05 -14.27
C THR A 47 1.64 1.27 -13.39
N THR A 48 2.40 2.32 -13.67
CA THR A 48 3.58 2.72 -12.91
C THR A 48 3.25 3.94 -12.07
N ALA A 49 3.46 3.83 -10.76
CA ALA A 49 3.49 4.99 -9.86
C ALA A 49 4.37 6.08 -10.50
N GLY A 50 3.84 7.28 -10.65
CA GLY A 50 4.58 8.40 -11.23
C GLY A 50 5.65 8.88 -10.26
N TRP A 51 6.71 8.10 -10.10
CA TRP A 51 7.89 8.48 -9.33
C TRP A 51 8.35 9.84 -9.84
N ARG A 52 8.29 10.84 -8.96
CA ARG A 52 8.68 12.20 -9.32
C ARG A 52 10.18 12.18 -9.59
N ARG A 53 10.54 12.70 -10.75
CA ARG A 53 11.92 13.01 -11.10
C ARG A 53 12.37 14.17 -10.23
N LEU A 54 13.04 13.86 -9.13
CA LEU A 54 13.56 14.84 -8.17
C LEU A 54 14.53 15.80 -8.85
N GLU A 55 15.22 15.36 -9.91
CA GLU A 55 16.08 16.17 -10.79
C GLU A 55 15.32 17.28 -11.56
N ARG A 56 13.98 17.17 -11.69
CA ARG A 56 13.11 18.19 -12.30
C ARG A 56 12.33 19.00 -11.27
N THR A 57 12.56 18.77 -9.99
CA THR A 57 11.93 19.51 -8.90
C THR A 57 12.95 20.50 -8.35
N PRO A 58 12.58 21.76 -8.07
CA PRO A 58 13.47 22.71 -7.39
C PRO A 58 14.03 22.07 -6.11
N GLY A 59 15.36 22.09 -5.96
CA GLY A 59 16.07 21.37 -4.89
C GLY A 59 15.74 21.84 -3.48
N PHE A 60 15.01 22.96 -3.34
CA PHE A 60 14.51 23.48 -2.07
C PHE A 60 13.00 23.67 -2.13
N ARG A 61 12.29 22.95 -1.27
CA ARG A 61 10.88 23.19 -0.94
C ARG A 61 10.83 23.67 0.51
N ALA A 62 10.06 24.72 0.77
CA ALA A 62 9.94 25.24 2.12
C ALA A 62 9.40 24.14 3.07
N PRO A 63 9.86 24.07 4.33
CA PRO A 63 9.51 22.98 5.26
C PRO A 63 8.00 22.75 5.47
N HIS A 64 7.17 23.75 5.18
CA HIS A 64 5.71 23.69 5.33
C HIS A 64 4.96 23.23 4.05
N SER A 65 5.66 22.90 2.96
CA SER A 65 5.05 22.48 1.70
C SER A 65 4.96 20.96 1.55
N TRP A 66 4.20 20.33 2.44
CA TRP A 66 3.98 18.87 2.42
C TRP A 66 2.82 18.43 1.51
N GLN A 67 2.02 19.36 0.99
CA GLN A 67 0.99 19.08 0.00
C GLN A 67 1.50 19.39 -1.40
N GLY A 68 1.86 18.34 -2.13
CA GLY A 68 2.20 18.41 -3.54
C GLY A 68 1.80 17.15 -4.25
#